data_AF-A0A1N7JYJ1-F1
#
_entry.id   AF-A0A1N7JYJ1-F1
#
_cell.length_a   1.000
_cell.length_b   1.000
_cell.length_c   1.000
_cell.angle_alpha   90.00
_cell.angle_beta   90.00
_cell.angle_gamma   90.00
#
_symmetry.space_group_name_H-M   'P 1'
#
loop_
_entity.id
_entity.type
_entity.pdbx_description
1 polymer ?
#
loop_
_entity_poly.entity_id
_entity_poly.type
_entity_poly.pdbx_seq_one_letter_code
_entity_poly.pdbx_strand_id
1 'polypeptide(L)'
;MTSVPEAHVTVDARGLLCPLPVLRARKVLLGMLPGQILCLRATDPAAVVDVPHFARENGHEILTSDDSGGESRWWVRRGEYSPFVP
;
A
#
# COMPACT_ATOMS: atom_id res chain seq x y z
N MET A 1 0.75 -23.45 -2.06
CA MET A 1 -0.49 -22.64 -2.06
C MET A 1 -0.17 -21.32 -1.37
N THR A 2 0.22 -20.31 -2.13
CA THR A 2 0.57 -18.98 -1.58
C THR A 2 -0.73 -18.20 -1.44
N SER A 3 -1.33 -18.21 -0.25
CA SER A 3 -2.59 -17.51 -0.01
C SER A 3 -2.31 -16.01 0.05
N VAL A 4 -2.61 -15.29 -1.03
CA VAL A 4 -2.62 -13.83 -1.05
C VAL A 4 -3.58 -13.35 0.05
N PRO A 5 -3.17 -12.45 0.97
CA PRO A 5 -4.05 -12.00 2.03
C PRO A 5 -5.26 -11.25 1.44
N GLU A 6 -6.44 -11.46 2.02
CA GLU A 6 -7.66 -10.80 1.58
C GLU A 6 -7.57 -9.29 1.87
N ALA A 7 -7.63 -8.48 0.82
CA ALA A 7 -7.58 -7.04 0.95
C ALA A 7 -8.96 -6.51 1.36
N HIS A 8 -9.01 -5.77 2.46
CA HIS A 8 -10.22 -5.11 2.92
C HIS A 8 -10.60 -3.94 2.02
N VAL A 9 -9.59 -3.22 1.53
CA VAL A 9 -9.79 -2.07 0.65
C VAL A 9 -8.85 -2.18 -0.53
N THR A 10 -9.36 -2.01 -1.75
CA THR A 10 -8.55 -1.96 -2.95
C THR A 10 -8.49 -0.52 -3.47
N VAL A 11 -7.29 -0.01 -3.70
CA VAL A 11 -7.03 1.33 -4.23
C VAL A 11 -6.44 1.21 -5.63
N ASP A 12 -7.16 1.79 -6.57
CA ASP A 12 -6.79 1.82 -7.97
C ASP A 12 -6.04 3.12 -8.27
N ALA A 13 -4.73 3.02 -8.46
CA ALA A 13 -3.81 4.12 -8.76
C ALA A 13 -3.09 3.93 -10.10
N ARG A 14 -3.67 3.12 -10.99
CA ARG A 14 -3.18 2.92 -12.37
C ARG A 14 -3.21 4.25 -13.13
N GLY A 15 -2.13 4.55 -13.87
CA GLY A 15 -1.98 5.80 -14.61
C GLY A 15 -1.69 7.05 -13.77
N LEU A 16 -1.53 6.92 -12.45
CA LEU A 16 -1.06 8.01 -11.59
C LEU A 16 0.46 7.99 -11.49
N LEU A 17 1.10 9.10 -11.87
CA LEU A 17 2.54 9.29 -11.70
C LEU A 17 2.87 9.66 -10.26
N CYS A 18 4.06 9.26 -9.78
CA CYS A 18 4.54 9.67 -8.46
C CYS A 18 4.48 11.20 -8.28
N PRO A 19 4.02 11.69 -7.11
CA PRO A 19 3.73 10.98 -5.85
C PRO A 19 2.24 10.63 -5.61
N LEU A 20 1.37 10.73 -6.63
CA LEU A 20 -0.07 10.54 -6.47
C LEU A 20 -0.53 9.13 -6.00
N PRO A 21 0.09 7.99 -6.38
CA PRO A 21 -0.34 6.67 -5.90
C PRO A 21 -0.23 6.55 -4.38
N VAL A 22 0.87 7.05 -3.83
CA VAL A 22 1.15 7.05 -2.39
C VAL A 22 0.13 7.93 -1.64
N LEU A 23 -0.16 9.13 -2.16
CA LEU A 23 -1.14 10.02 -1.54
C LEU A 23 -2.55 9.41 -1.50
N ARG A 24 -2.94 8.69 -2.56
CA ARG A 24 -4.21 7.95 -2.59
C ARG A 24 -4.23 6.83 -1.56
N ALA A 25 -3.18 6.00 -1.52
CA ALA A 25 -3.05 4.94 -0.52
C ALA A 25 -3.12 5.51 0.91
N ARG A 26 -2.37 6.58 1.19
CA ARG A 26 -2.39 7.30 2.47
C ARG A 26 -3.77 7.77 2.85
N LYS A 27 -4.49 8.43 1.94
CA LYS A 27 -5.84 8.96 2.21
C LYS A 27 -6.80 7.86 2.65
N VAL A 28 -6.69 6.69 2.03
CA VAL A 28 -7.51 5.53 2.37
C VAL A 28 -7.05 4.90 3.68
N LEU A 29 -5.74 4.70 3.86
CA LEU A 29 -5.14 4.17 5.09
C LEU A 29 -5.42 5.03 6.33
N LEU A 30 -5.60 6.35 6.17
CA LEU A 30 -6.02 7.25 7.25
C LEU A 30 -7.45 6.97 7.74
N GLY A 31 -8.34 6.51 6.86
CA GLY A 31 -9.71 6.11 7.22
C GLY A 31 -9.83 4.63 7.61
N MET A 32 -8.76 3.85 7.48
CA MET A 32 -8.74 2.43 7.82
C MET A 32 -8.33 2.19 9.27
N LEU A 33 -8.86 1.12 9.84
CA LEU A 33 -8.48 0.67 11.17
C LEU A 33 -7.10 -0.03 11.13
N PRO A 34 -6.29 0.09 12.20
CA PRO A 34 -5.07 -0.69 12.34
C PRO A 34 -5.38 -2.19 12.24
N GLY A 35 -4.54 -2.91 11.49
CA GLY A 35 -4.73 -4.33 11.16
C GLY A 35 -5.44 -4.58 9.83
N GLN A 36 -6.13 -3.60 9.24
CA GLN A 36 -6.76 -3.79 7.93
C GLN A 36 -5.73 -3.81 6.79
N ILE A 37 -6.09 -4.51 5.71
CA ILE A 37 -5.21 -4.75 4.57
C ILE A 37 -5.70 -3.97 3.36
N LEU A 38 -4.82 -3.17 2.77
CA LEU A 38 -5.08 -2.37 1.58
C LEU A 38 -4.34 -2.97 0.39
N CYS A 39 -5.04 -3.28 -0.70
CA CYS A 39 -4.42 -3.64 -1.98
C CYS A 39 -4.28 -2.39 -2.84
N LEU A 40 -3.06 -1.90 -3.04
CA LEU A 40 -2.77 -0.80 -3.95
C LEU A 40 -2.39 -1.35 -5.31
N ARG A 41 -3.04 -0.91 -6.39
CA ARG A 41 -2.72 -1.27 -7.78
C ARG A 41 -2.15 -0.06 -8.49
N ALA A 42 -0.90 -0.11 -8.96
CA ALA A 42 -0.31 0.94 -9.78
C ALA A 42 0.41 0.32 -10.99
N THR A 43 0.50 1.09 -12.07
CA THR A 43 1.22 0.71 -13.30
C THR A 43 2.51 1.50 -13.45
N ASP A 44 2.83 2.34 -12.46
CA ASP A 44 3.97 3.24 -12.49
C ASP A 44 5.22 2.52 -11.95
N PRO A 45 6.37 2.61 -12.65
CA PRO A 45 7.60 1.93 -12.22
C PRO A 45 8.21 2.55 -10.95
N ALA A 46 7.98 3.84 -10.66
CA ALA A 46 8.48 4.45 -9.43
C ALA A 46 7.67 4.02 -8.20
N ALA A 47 6.38 3.67 -8.37
CA ALA A 47 5.55 3.13 -7.29
C ALA A 47 6.13 1.86 -6.64
N VAL A 48 6.92 1.05 -7.37
CA VAL A 48 7.65 -0.10 -6.80
C VAL A 48 8.58 0.29 -5.65
N VAL A 49 9.16 1.49 -5.68
CA VAL A 49 10.06 1.99 -4.64
C VAL A 49 9.32 2.88 -3.65
N ASP A 50 8.44 3.74 -4.15
CA ASP A 50 7.69 4.71 -3.34
C ASP A 50 6.71 4.04 -2.36
N VAL A 51 6.01 2.97 -2.78
CA VAL A 51 5.02 2.27 -1.95
C VAL A 51 5.65 1.60 -0.72
N PRO A 52 6.70 0.77 -0.84
CA PRO A 52 7.39 0.22 0.33
C PRO A 52 8.06 1.29 1.19
N HIS A 53 8.62 2.33 0.58
CA HIS A 53 9.19 3.44 1.34
C HIS A 53 8.11 4.15 2.18
N PHE A 54 7.00 4.53 1.56
CA PHE A 54 5.87 5.15 2.24
C PHE A 54 5.29 4.27 3.35
N ALA A 55 5.12 2.97 3.07
CA ALA A 55 4.60 2.04 4.07
C ALA A 55 5.53 2.03 5.30
N ARG A 56 6.83 1.86 5.12
CA ARG A 56 7.81 1.86 6.22
C ARG A 56 7.83 3.20 6.98
N GLU A 57 7.87 4.33 6.28
CA GLU A 57 7.89 5.67 6.89
C GLU A 57 6.63 5.97 7.71
N ASN A 58 5.47 5.45 7.31
CA ASN A 58 4.20 5.67 8.02
C ASN A 58 3.89 4.55 9.04
N GLY A 59 4.85 3.65 9.28
CA GLY A 59 4.68 2.51 10.19
C GLY A 59 3.66 1.50 9.71
N HIS A 60 3.40 1.42 8.40
CA HIS A 60 2.63 0.36 7.77
C HIS A 60 3.52 -0.80 7.35
N GLU A 61 2.92 -1.97 7.17
CA GLU A 61 3.65 -3.18 6.82
C GLU A 61 3.20 -3.69 5.46
N ILE A 62 4.13 -4.00 4.56
CA ILE A 62 3.81 -4.66 3.30
C ILE A 62 3.83 -6.16 3.52
N LEU A 63 2.68 -6.81 3.35
CA LEU A 63 2.52 -8.25 3.49
C LEU A 63 3.03 -8.98 2.25
N THR A 64 2.65 -8.50 1.07
CA THR A 64 3.06 -9.07 -0.20
C THR A 64 2.93 -8.06 -1.33
N SER A 65 3.60 -8.35 -2.44
CA SER A 65 3.56 -7.56 -3.67
C SER A 65 3.57 -8.50 -4.86
N ASP A 66 2.80 -8.15 -5.89
CA ASP A 66 2.63 -8.91 -7.11
C ASP A 66 2.82 -7.97 -8.28
N ASP A 67 3.84 -8.19 -9.09
CA ASP A 67 4.00 -7.53 -10.38
C ASP A 67 3.55 -8.51 -11.48
N SER A 68 2.46 -8.18 -12.16
CA SER A 68 1.89 -9.04 -13.19
C SER A 68 1.63 -8.23 -14.44
N GLY A 69 2.45 -8.45 -15.48
CA GLY A 69 2.14 -8.07 -16.86
C GLY A 69 1.89 -6.58 -17.12
N GLY A 70 2.46 -5.68 -16.31
CA GLY A 70 2.30 -4.22 -16.45
C GLY A 70 1.44 -3.55 -15.37
N GLU A 71 0.86 -4.31 -14.44
CA GLU A 71 0.34 -3.78 -13.18
C GLU A 71 1.10 -4.36 -11.99
N SER A 72 1.47 -3.49 -11.06
CA SER A 72 2.04 -3.86 -9.77
C SER A 72 1.00 -3.65 -8.68
N ARG A 73 0.90 -4.64 -7.80
CA ARG A 73 -0.05 -4.70 -6.69
C ARG A 73 0.70 -4.88 -5.39
N TRP A 74 0.32 -4.12 -4.36
CA TRP A 74 0.91 -4.23 -3.02
C TRP A 74 -0.19 -4.39 -1.99
N TRP A 75 -0.05 -5.37 -1.10
CA TRP A 75 -0.91 -5.57 0.05
C TRP A 75 -0.25 -4.94 1.26
N VAL A 76 -0.70 -3.74 1.61
CA VAL A 76 -0.21 -2.94 2.72
C VAL A 76 -1.16 -3.12 3.89
N ARG A 77 -0.68 -3.73 4.97
CA ARG A 77 -1.34 -3.77 6.26
C ARG A 77 -1.17 -2.43 6.96
N ARG A 78 -2.29 -1.82 7.37
CA ARG A 78 -2.31 -0.63 8.21
C ARG A 78 -1.67 -0.98 9.54
N GLY A 79 -0.45 -0.53 9.77
CA GLY A 79 0.16 -0.63 11.10
C GLY A 79 -0.50 0.34 12.07
N GLU A 80 -0.34 0.11 13.36
CA GLU A 80 -0.76 1.06 14.38
C GLU A 80 0.11 2.31 14.27
N TYR A 81 -0.49 3.44 13.89
CA TYR A 81 0.21 4.71 14.03
C TYR A 81 0.19 5.06 15.52
N SER A 82 1.28 4.75 16.22
CA SER A 82 1.49 5.23 17.58
C SER A 82 2.25 6.55 17.52
N PRO A 83 1.62 7.69 17.87
CA PRO A 83 2.34 8.96 18.03
C PRO A 83 3.29 8.96 19.25
N PHE A 84 3.49 7.82 19.93
CA PHE A 84 4.22 7.67 21.18
C PHE A 84 5.30 6.58 21.13
N VAL A 85 6.07 6.48 20.05
CA VAL A 85 7.33 5.70 20.10
C VAL A 85 8.42 6.62 20.66
N PRO A 86 9.01 6.34 21.84
CA PRO A 86 10.05 7.16 22.47
C PRO A 86 11.41 7.09 21.74
#